data_AF-A0A0L0CJ79-F1
#
_entry.id   AF-A0A0L0CJ79-F1
#
_cell.length_a   1.000
_cell.length_b   1.000
_cell.length_c   1.000
_cell.angle_alpha   90.00
_cell.angle_beta   90.00
_cell.angle_gamma   90.00
#
_symmetry.space_group_name_H-M   'P 1'
#
loop_
_entity.id
_entity.type
_entity.pdbx_description
1 polymer ?
#
loop_
_entity_poly.entity_id
_entity_poly.type
_entity_poly.pdbx_seq_one_letter_code
_entity_poly.pdbx_strand_id
1 'polypeptide(L)'
;MEKVKKLRRNACIIVLGDIGRSPRMQYHAVSLLEENYNVDFIGYNETKPLEVLSTAEPKCKIHKLTPVPAINLTPILKLIFKTIWQTLSLMIALVAIRRPNFLLVQNPPGIPTLVVSYLYCAVTRTRLIIDWHNYTYTILGLGIRGGETSKICRLSKWIEKWCGRKANANFCVTTAMKEDLSYNWNIRNIVVLYDRPPSQFHPIDLTAKHNLFMKLSKDYPQFLPKSYDNLKESGILEETALTQKLSNGIVVDKPERMGILVSSTSWTPDEDFGLLLKALQAYEQEASNNPDKFPFLMCIITGKGPQKEEYQRQIKKLKFTKVGIITPWLETEDYPVILGAADLGVCLHWSSSGLDLPMKIVDMFGCGLPVCAYNFKCLNELVRPGQNGFIFESHQQLAQQLILWFENFPNNQSLLESKELFRKNLEKFQSLRWHENWQSNALPVFNTFV
;
A
#
# COMPACT_ATOMS: atom_id res chain seq x y z
N MET A 1 22.54 13.89 -37.91
CA MET A 1 21.13 14.14 -37.50
C MET A 1 21.14 14.72 -36.10
N GLU A 2 21.02 16.05 -35.98
CA GLU A 2 20.78 16.70 -34.69
C GLU A 2 19.45 16.18 -34.11
N LYS A 3 19.50 15.59 -32.90
CA LYS A 3 18.28 15.31 -32.14
C LYS A 3 17.62 16.64 -31.84
N VAL A 4 16.54 16.96 -32.55
CA VAL A 4 15.65 18.09 -32.22
C VAL A 4 15.31 17.98 -30.74
N LYS A 5 15.83 18.92 -29.94
CA LYS A 5 15.66 18.94 -28.49
C LYS A 5 14.18 19.26 -28.21
N LYS A 6 13.34 18.24 -28.02
CA LYS A 6 11.93 18.43 -27.63
C LYS A 6 11.91 19.30 -26.36
N LEU A 7 11.23 20.46 -26.45
CA LEU A 7 11.01 21.35 -25.32
C LEU A 7 10.39 20.55 -24.16
N ARG A 8 11.02 20.62 -23.00
CA ARG A 8 10.60 19.93 -21.78
C ARG A 8 9.29 20.56 -21.29
N ARG A 9 8.28 19.72 -21.06
CA ARG A 9 6.92 20.16 -20.65
C ARG A 9 6.86 20.34 -19.14
N ASN A 10 5.91 21.12 -18.64
CA ASN A 10 5.76 21.33 -17.20
C ASN A 10 4.48 20.63 -16.71
N ALA A 11 4.60 19.84 -15.66
CA ALA A 11 3.48 19.20 -14.98
C ALA A 11 3.46 19.67 -13.53
N CYS A 12 2.27 19.82 -12.95
CA CYS A 12 2.14 20.02 -11.52
C CYS A 12 1.29 18.90 -10.91
N ILE A 13 1.79 18.31 -9.83
CA ILE A 13 1.09 17.29 -9.04
C ILE A 13 0.69 17.90 -7.71
N ILE A 14 -0.57 17.71 -7.32
CA ILE A 14 -1.10 18.18 -6.04
C ILE A 14 -1.53 16.99 -5.18
N VAL A 15 -0.98 16.95 -3.97
CA VAL A 15 -1.39 16.08 -2.88
C VAL A 15 -1.67 16.96 -1.68
N LEU A 16 -2.94 17.12 -1.28
CA LEU A 16 -3.29 17.81 -0.04
C LEU A 16 -3.14 16.85 1.16
N GLY A 17 -1.91 16.37 1.33
CA GLY A 17 -1.48 15.33 2.26
C GLY A 17 0.05 15.26 2.28
N ASP A 18 0.60 14.35 3.08
CA ASP A 18 2.05 14.13 3.13
C ASP A 18 2.53 13.41 1.86
N ILE A 19 3.46 14.03 1.14
CA ILE A 19 4.01 13.53 -0.13
C ILE A 19 4.67 12.16 0.09
N GLY A 20 5.47 12.02 1.15
CA GLY A 20 6.19 10.77 1.44
C GLY A 20 5.25 9.59 1.71
N ARG A 21 3.98 9.85 2.06
CA ARG A 21 2.95 8.84 2.32
C ARG A 21 1.96 8.66 1.16
N SER A 22 2.26 9.24 0.00
CA SER A 22 1.41 9.18 -1.19
C SER A 22 2.17 8.49 -2.34
N PRO A 23 2.47 7.18 -2.21
CA PRO A 23 3.37 6.46 -3.12
C PRO A 23 2.95 6.55 -4.59
N ARG A 24 1.66 6.35 -4.89
CA ARG A 24 1.12 6.47 -6.26
C ARG A 24 1.45 7.81 -6.92
N MET A 25 1.30 8.91 -6.18
CA MET A 25 1.60 10.25 -6.72
C MET A 25 3.09 10.51 -6.87
N GLN A 26 3.90 9.93 -5.99
CA GLN A 26 5.36 9.90 -6.16
C GLN A 26 5.75 9.12 -7.42
N TYR A 27 5.10 7.99 -7.71
CA TYR A 27 5.38 7.22 -8.92
C TYR A 27 4.91 7.93 -10.20
N HIS A 28 3.79 8.68 -10.16
CA HIS A 28 3.43 9.63 -11.23
C HIS A 28 4.53 10.66 -11.47
N ALA A 29 5.06 11.27 -10.41
CA ALA A 29 6.11 12.28 -10.50
C ALA A 29 7.39 11.69 -11.13
N VAL A 30 7.83 10.51 -10.67
CA VAL A 30 8.99 9.80 -11.24
C VAL A 30 8.77 9.49 -12.73
N SER A 31 7.61 8.93 -13.09
CA SER A 31 7.32 8.57 -14.49
C SER A 31 7.26 9.79 -15.41
N LEU A 32 6.77 10.93 -14.92
CA LEU A 32 6.80 12.19 -15.66
C LEU A 32 8.23 12.72 -15.86
N LEU A 33 9.10 12.60 -14.85
CA LEU A 33 10.51 12.99 -14.97
C LEU A 33 11.26 12.16 -16.01
N GLU A 34 10.94 10.86 -16.10
CA GLU A 34 11.44 9.92 -17.11
C GLU A 34 10.93 10.28 -18.52
N GLU A 35 9.66 10.68 -18.66
CA GLU A 35 9.04 11.09 -19.93
C GLU A 35 9.26 12.57 -20.32
N ASN A 36 10.40 13.15 -19.91
CA ASN A 36 10.82 14.51 -20.28
C ASN A 36 9.83 15.62 -19.86
N TYR A 37 9.30 15.54 -18.63
CA TYR A 37 8.62 16.65 -17.95
C TYR A 37 9.50 17.28 -16.87
N ASN A 38 9.26 18.55 -16.57
CA ASN A 38 9.57 19.17 -15.28
C ASN A 38 8.34 19.01 -14.38
N VAL A 39 8.56 18.75 -13.10
CA VAL A 39 7.48 18.45 -12.14
C VAL A 39 7.54 19.43 -10.97
N ASP A 40 6.46 20.20 -10.79
CA ASP A 40 6.18 20.93 -9.56
C ASP A 40 5.28 20.05 -8.67
N PHE A 41 5.78 19.62 -7.51
CA PHE A 41 5.04 18.75 -6.60
C PHE A 41 4.58 19.53 -5.36
N ILE A 42 3.28 19.81 -5.25
CA ILE A 42 2.68 20.56 -4.14
C ILE A 42 2.10 19.58 -3.11
N GLY A 43 2.50 19.74 -1.84
CA GLY A 43 1.94 18.96 -0.72
C GLY A 43 2.63 19.23 0.61
N TYR A 44 2.26 18.48 1.66
CA TYR A 44 3.03 18.49 2.90
C TYR A 44 4.28 17.63 2.75
N ASN A 45 5.37 18.04 3.38
CA ASN A 45 6.65 17.33 3.36
C ASN A 45 7.03 17.00 4.81
N GLU A 46 6.32 16.03 5.39
CA GLU A 46 6.51 15.57 6.77
C GLU A 46 7.37 14.31 6.81
N THR A 47 7.17 13.42 5.83
CA THR A 47 7.99 12.21 5.62
C THR A 47 8.86 12.39 4.38
N LYS A 48 10.10 11.89 4.43
CA LYS A 48 11.05 11.96 3.29
C LYS A 48 10.43 11.30 2.04
N PRO A 49 10.29 12.03 0.91
CA PRO A 49 9.86 11.45 -0.36
C PRO A 49 10.92 10.51 -0.95
N LEU A 50 10.57 9.80 -2.03
CA LEU A 50 11.53 9.02 -2.83
C LEU A 50 12.76 9.89 -3.17
N GLU A 51 13.94 9.29 -3.02
CA GLU A 51 15.21 10.00 -3.17
C GLU A 51 15.37 10.65 -4.55
N VAL A 52 14.87 9.98 -5.60
CA VAL A 52 14.85 10.50 -6.98
C VAL A 52 14.11 11.84 -7.08
N LEU A 53 13.01 12.03 -6.33
CA LEU A 53 12.25 13.28 -6.35
C LEU A 53 12.96 14.42 -5.61
N SER A 54 13.74 14.08 -4.59
CA SER A 54 14.47 15.05 -3.77
C SER A 54 15.79 15.49 -4.41
N THR A 55 16.38 14.65 -5.26
CA THR A 55 17.69 14.90 -5.90
C THR A 55 17.58 15.43 -7.33
N ALA A 56 16.39 15.40 -7.94
CA ALA A 56 16.17 15.79 -9.33
C ALA A 56 16.05 17.31 -9.58
N GLU A 57 16.54 18.18 -8.68
CA GLU A 57 16.56 19.63 -8.95
C GLU A 57 17.48 19.97 -10.14
N PRO A 58 17.10 20.92 -11.04
CA PRO A 58 15.90 21.76 -11.01
C PRO A 58 14.68 21.15 -11.74
N LYS A 59 14.74 19.88 -12.18
CA LYS A 59 13.68 19.22 -12.97
C LYS A 59 12.46 18.86 -12.12
N CYS A 60 12.65 18.56 -10.84
CA CYS A 60 11.59 18.35 -9.86
C CYS A 60 11.73 19.42 -8.77
N LYS A 61 10.63 20.12 -8.43
CA LYS A 61 10.61 21.08 -7.32
C LYS A 61 9.44 20.76 -6.38
N ILE A 62 9.75 20.58 -5.10
CA ILE A 62 8.74 20.31 -4.07
C ILE A 62 8.31 21.64 -3.43
N HIS A 63 7.02 21.93 -3.49
CA HIS A 63 6.41 23.12 -2.91
C HIS A 63 5.64 22.73 -1.64
N LYS A 64 6.26 23.01 -0.50
CA LYS A 64 5.70 22.65 0.81
C LYS A 64 4.50 23.54 1.14
N LEU A 65 3.37 22.91 1.45
CA LEU A 65 2.21 23.59 2.02
C LEU A 65 2.42 23.93 3.49
N THR A 66 1.91 25.08 3.92
CA THR A 66 1.93 25.49 5.31
C THR A 66 1.00 24.61 6.15
N PRO A 67 1.49 23.92 7.20
CA PRO A 67 0.65 23.11 8.08
C PRO A 67 -0.48 23.93 8.70
N VAL A 68 -1.63 23.29 8.91
CA VAL A 68 -2.78 23.92 9.56
C VAL A 68 -2.45 24.11 11.04
N PRO A 69 -2.56 25.34 11.59
CA PRO A 69 -2.23 25.56 12.99
C PRO A 69 -3.18 24.79 13.91
N ALA A 70 -2.63 24.30 15.03
CA ALA A 70 -3.40 23.60 16.04
C ALA A 70 -4.21 24.61 16.86
N ILE A 71 -5.49 24.79 16.50
CA ILE A 71 -6.41 25.68 17.22
C ILE A 71 -7.47 24.84 17.94
N ASN A 72 -7.78 25.22 19.18
CA ASN A 72 -8.82 24.58 19.97
C ASN A 72 -10.19 25.13 19.56
N LEU A 73 -10.86 24.42 18.63
CA LEU A 73 -12.17 24.77 18.08
C LEU A 73 -13.11 23.57 18.20
N THR A 74 -14.42 23.82 18.16
CA THR A 74 -15.41 22.74 18.02
C THR A 74 -15.17 21.97 16.69
N PRO A 75 -15.53 20.68 16.59
CA PRO A 75 -15.18 19.86 15.42
C PRO A 75 -15.58 20.46 14.06
N ILE A 76 -16.76 21.10 13.99
CA ILE A 76 -17.26 21.75 12.77
C ILE A 76 -16.43 22.99 12.44
N LEU A 77 -16.19 23.86 13.44
CA LEU A 77 -15.38 25.06 13.24
C LEU A 77 -13.93 24.72 12.87
N LYS A 78 -13.38 23.65 13.45
CA LYS A 78 -12.06 23.12 13.09
C LYS A 78 -12.00 22.68 11.64
N LEU A 79 -13.03 22.00 11.13
CA LEU A 79 -13.12 21.60 9.72
C LEU A 79 -13.22 22.80 8.78
N ILE A 80 -14.03 23.80 9.13
CA ILE A 80 -14.18 25.04 8.35
C ILE A 80 -12.85 25.81 8.31
N PHE A 81 -12.24 26.03 9.47
CA PHE A 81 -10.94 26.70 9.59
C PHE A 81 -9.86 25.96 8.79
N LYS A 82 -9.78 24.63 8.94
CA LYS A 82 -8.87 23.77 8.17
C LYS A 82 -9.07 23.97 6.66
N THR A 83 -10.32 23.98 6.21
CA THR A 83 -10.66 24.15 4.78
C THR A 83 -10.21 25.51 4.26
N ILE A 84 -10.47 26.59 5.00
CA ILE A 84 -10.04 27.96 4.63
C ILE A 84 -8.52 28.05 4.58
N TRP A 85 -7.83 27.56 5.61
CA TRP A 85 -6.37 27.59 5.67
C TRP A 85 -5.72 26.82 4.52
N GLN A 86 -6.22 25.62 4.24
CA GLN A 86 -5.74 24.80 3.13
C GLN A 86 -6.05 25.45 1.78
N THR A 87 -7.19 26.13 1.64
CA THR A 87 -7.54 26.89 0.43
C THR A 87 -6.51 28.00 0.17
N LEU A 88 -6.23 28.82 1.18
CA LEU A 88 -5.25 29.91 1.08
C LEU A 88 -3.84 29.39 0.78
N SER A 89 -3.40 28.36 1.52
CA SER A 89 -2.08 27.75 1.35
C SER A 89 -1.89 27.18 -0.06
N LEU A 90 -2.90 26.49 -0.58
CA LEU A 90 -2.86 25.91 -1.93
C LEU A 90 -2.88 26.99 -3.02
N MET A 91 -3.67 28.06 -2.85
CA MET A 91 -3.66 29.18 -3.80
C MET A 91 -2.31 29.88 -3.85
N ILE A 92 -1.66 30.12 -2.70
CA ILE A 92 -0.32 30.71 -2.64
C ILE A 92 0.70 29.82 -3.35
N ALA A 93 0.69 28.51 -3.09
CA ALA A 93 1.58 27.57 -3.76
C ALA A 93 1.37 27.54 -5.28
N LEU A 94 0.12 27.56 -5.75
CA LEU A 94 -0.22 27.59 -7.17
C LEU A 94 0.19 28.88 -7.89
N VAL A 95 0.23 30.02 -7.19
CA VAL A 95 0.75 31.27 -7.75
C VAL A 95 2.28 31.24 -7.86
N ALA A 96 2.96 30.47 -7.02
CA ALA A 96 4.42 30.37 -6.99
C ALA A 96 5.02 29.43 -8.05
N ILE A 97 4.21 28.55 -8.66
CA ILE A 97 4.68 27.64 -9.72
C ILE A 97 4.68 28.30 -11.10
N ARG A 98 5.51 27.77 -12.00
CA ARG A 98 5.40 28.10 -13.42
C ARG A 98 4.10 27.47 -13.96
N ARG A 99 3.40 28.17 -14.86
CA ARG A 99 2.19 27.63 -15.51
C ARG A 99 2.47 26.24 -16.10
N PRO A 100 1.80 25.17 -15.62
CA PRO A 100 1.98 23.84 -16.14
C PRO A 100 1.06 23.58 -17.35
N ASN A 101 1.37 22.55 -18.13
CA ASN A 101 0.48 22.04 -19.18
C ASN A 101 -0.79 21.43 -18.56
N PHE A 102 -0.63 20.74 -17.43
CA PHE A 102 -1.73 20.15 -16.67
C PHE A 102 -1.44 20.13 -15.17
N LEU A 103 -2.52 20.05 -14.40
CA LEU A 103 -2.56 19.77 -12.97
C LEU A 103 -3.11 18.36 -12.76
N LEU A 104 -2.33 17.51 -12.10
CA LEU A 104 -2.75 16.18 -11.67
C LEU A 104 -3.04 16.21 -10.17
N VAL A 105 -4.30 15.99 -9.80
CA VAL A 105 -4.77 16.14 -8.42
C VAL A 105 -5.15 14.78 -7.84
N GLN A 106 -4.59 14.43 -6.69
CA GLN A 106 -5.01 13.27 -5.91
C GLN A 106 -6.37 13.53 -5.24
N ASN A 107 -7.32 12.61 -5.41
CA ASN A 107 -8.55 12.56 -4.62
C ASN A 107 -8.65 11.22 -3.89
N PRO A 108 -8.82 11.21 -2.54
CA PRO A 108 -9.05 12.33 -1.62
C PRO A 108 -7.76 13.03 -1.12
N PRO A 109 -7.88 14.20 -0.44
CA PRO A 109 -9.10 14.93 -0.14
C PRO A 109 -9.52 15.86 -1.28
N GLY A 110 -10.82 15.83 -1.59
CA GLY A 110 -11.40 16.60 -2.67
C GLY A 110 -11.72 18.05 -2.30
N ILE A 111 -11.96 18.32 -1.01
CA ILE A 111 -12.17 19.67 -0.49
C ILE A 111 -10.96 20.09 0.36
N PRO A 112 -10.39 21.28 0.15
CA PRO A 112 -10.71 22.27 -0.90
C PRO A 112 -10.05 21.97 -2.27
N THR A 113 -9.23 20.93 -2.36
CA THR A 113 -8.28 20.70 -3.46
C THR A 113 -8.89 20.77 -4.86
N LEU A 114 -10.01 20.09 -5.10
CA LEU A 114 -10.64 20.03 -6.43
C LEU A 114 -11.20 21.40 -6.84
N VAL A 115 -11.80 22.14 -5.91
CA VAL A 115 -12.38 23.47 -6.17
C VAL A 115 -11.27 24.45 -6.54
N VAL A 116 -10.22 24.52 -5.73
CA VAL A 116 -9.08 25.41 -5.97
C VAL A 116 -8.38 25.07 -7.27
N SER A 117 -8.14 23.79 -7.54
CA SER A 117 -7.49 23.33 -8.76
C SER A 117 -8.33 23.63 -10.01
N TYR A 118 -9.65 23.44 -9.93
CA TYR A 118 -10.55 23.82 -11.02
C TYR A 118 -10.51 25.32 -11.32
N LEU A 119 -10.60 26.17 -10.28
CA LEU A 119 -10.56 27.62 -10.44
C LEU A 119 -9.23 28.08 -11.05
N TYR A 120 -8.12 27.53 -10.57
CA TYR A 120 -6.80 27.81 -11.15
C TYR A 120 -6.74 27.39 -12.63
N CYS A 121 -7.21 26.19 -12.96
CA CYS A 121 -7.22 25.70 -14.35
C CYS A 121 -8.08 26.57 -15.27
N ALA A 122 -9.24 27.04 -14.79
CA ALA A 122 -10.12 27.95 -15.51
C ALA A 122 -9.44 29.30 -15.80
N VAL A 123 -8.76 29.90 -14.82
CA VAL A 123 -8.08 31.19 -14.97
C VAL A 123 -6.83 31.08 -15.84
N THR A 124 -6.00 30.06 -15.60
CA THR A 124 -4.71 29.90 -16.28
C THR A 124 -4.81 29.15 -17.62
N ARG A 125 -6.00 28.66 -17.98
CA ARG A 125 -6.21 27.75 -19.13
C ARG A 125 -5.26 26.54 -19.07
N THR A 126 -5.09 25.98 -17.88
CA THR A 126 -4.35 24.75 -17.61
C THR A 126 -5.33 23.57 -17.63
N ARG A 127 -4.86 22.37 -17.99
CA ARG A 127 -5.72 21.18 -18.02
C ARG A 127 -5.83 20.55 -16.63
N LEU A 128 -7.05 20.24 -16.18
CA LEU A 128 -7.29 19.56 -14.91
C LEU A 128 -7.41 18.04 -15.11
N ILE A 129 -6.63 17.28 -14.36
CA ILE A 129 -6.70 15.82 -14.30
C ILE A 129 -6.91 15.42 -12.85
N ILE A 130 -7.89 14.57 -12.58
CA ILE A 130 -8.18 14.05 -11.24
C ILE A 130 -7.85 12.57 -11.21
N ASP A 131 -7.03 12.14 -10.25
CA ASP A 131 -6.73 10.74 -9.98
C ASP A 131 -7.53 10.27 -8.75
N TRP A 132 -8.53 9.46 -9.00
CA TRP A 132 -9.51 8.96 -8.03
C TRP A 132 -8.99 7.69 -7.36
N HIS A 133 -8.62 7.81 -6.09
CA HIS A 133 -8.14 6.70 -5.26
C HIS A 133 -9.23 6.21 -4.33
N ASN A 134 -10.08 7.11 -3.84
CA ASN A 134 -11.31 6.83 -3.08
C ASN A 134 -12.19 8.09 -3.16
N TYR A 135 -13.32 8.13 -2.45
CA TYR A 135 -14.20 9.28 -2.37
C TYR A 135 -14.02 10.03 -1.05
N THR A 136 -13.95 11.35 -1.14
CA THR A 136 -13.79 12.22 0.02
C THR A 136 -14.98 12.09 0.95
N TYR A 137 -16.20 11.99 0.41
CA TYR A 137 -17.39 11.90 1.24
C TYR A 137 -17.49 10.58 2.04
N THR A 138 -16.98 9.45 1.52
CA THR A 138 -16.99 8.16 2.24
C THR A 138 -15.97 8.19 3.37
N ILE A 139 -14.76 8.71 3.11
CA ILE A 139 -13.72 8.91 4.12
C ILE A 139 -14.16 9.88 5.21
N LEU A 140 -14.78 11.01 4.85
CA LEU A 140 -15.38 11.95 5.82
C LEU A 140 -16.49 11.28 6.64
N GLY A 141 -17.27 10.40 6.01
CA GLY A 141 -18.35 9.65 6.65
C GLY A 141 -17.87 8.77 7.81
N LEU A 142 -16.66 8.23 7.76
CA LEU A 142 -16.11 7.40 8.84
C LEU A 142 -15.93 8.16 10.17
N GLY A 143 -15.71 9.48 10.10
CA GLY A 143 -15.40 10.31 11.28
C GLY A 143 -16.53 11.21 11.79
N ILE A 144 -17.67 11.27 11.10
CA ILE A 144 -18.75 12.24 11.38
C ILE A 144 -20.02 11.54 11.86
N ARG A 145 -20.70 12.12 12.88
CA ARG A 145 -22.01 11.63 13.34
C ARG A 145 -23.04 11.67 12.19
N GLY A 146 -23.71 10.54 11.97
CA GLY A 146 -24.63 10.36 10.83
C GLY A 146 -23.95 9.89 9.54
N GLY A 147 -22.63 9.69 9.55
CA GLY A 147 -21.88 9.10 8.44
C GLY A 147 -22.08 9.82 7.11
N GLU A 148 -22.21 9.05 6.04
CA GLU A 148 -22.43 9.56 4.68
C GLU A 148 -23.74 10.34 4.50
N THR A 149 -24.71 10.15 5.39
CA THR A 149 -26.01 10.85 5.32
C THR A 149 -25.95 12.30 5.81
N SER A 150 -24.84 12.67 6.48
CA SER A 150 -24.62 14.02 6.98
C SER A 150 -24.60 15.08 5.86
N LYS A 151 -25.05 16.30 6.19
CA LYS A 151 -25.10 17.42 5.23
C LYS A 151 -23.72 17.73 4.63
N ILE A 152 -22.66 17.61 5.44
CA ILE A 152 -21.28 17.84 5.02
C ILE A 152 -20.82 16.78 4.00
N CYS A 153 -21.11 15.50 4.25
CA CYS A 153 -20.77 14.44 3.30
C CYS A 153 -21.55 14.58 1.99
N ARG A 154 -22.84 14.95 2.04
CA ARG A 154 -23.64 15.24 0.84
C ARG A 154 -23.08 16.40 0.03
N LEU A 155 -22.65 17.47 0.69
CA LEU A 155 -21.99 18.59 0.03
C LEU A 155 -20.66 18.15 -0.61
N SER A 156 -19.85 17.37 0.10
CA SER A 156 -18.60 16.81 -0.44
C SER A 156 -18.86 15.97 -1.69
N LYS A 157 -19.83 15.06 -1.64
CA LYS A 157 -20.22 14.23 -2.77
C LYS A 157 -20.66 15.07 -3.96
N TRP A 158 -21.41 16.15 -3.74
CA TRP A 158 -21.83 17.06 -4.80
C TRP A 158 -20.64 17.81 -5.43
N ILE A 159 -19.72 18.33 -4.60
CA ILE A 159 -18.50 19.02 -5.07
C ILE A 159 -17.63 18.07 -5.90
N GLU A 160 -17.40 16.86 -5.42
CA GLU A 160 -16.62 15.83 -6.13
C GLU A 160 -17.25 15.50 -7.49
N LYS A 161 -18.57 15.24 -7.52
CA LYS A 161 -19.29 15.00 -8.78
C LYS A 161 -19.16 16.17 -9.75
N TRP A 162 -19.33 17.40 -9.27
CA TRP A 162 -19.26 18.58 -10.11
C TRP A 162 -17.85 18.81 -10.67
N CYS A 163 -16.82 18.73 -9.82
CA CYS A 163 -15.43 18.90 -10.25
C CYS A 163 -15.00 17.79 -11.22
N GLY A 164 -15.35 16.53 -10.93
CA GLY A 164 -15.05 15.40 -11.80
C GLY A 164 -15.63 15.54 -13.21
N ARG A 165 -16.86 16.05 -13.33
CA ARG A 165 -17.48 16.35 -14.63
C ARG A 165 -16.78 17.48 -15.41
N LYS A 166 -16.07 18.36 -14.69
CA LYS A 166 -15.35 19.50 -15.26
C LYS A 166 -13.89 19.20 -15.56
N ALA A 167 -13.35 18.10 -15.06
CA ALA A 167 -11.98 17.66 -15.36
C ALA A 167 -11.81 17.37 -16.86
N ASN A 168 -10.61 17.60 -17.39
CA ASN A 168 -10.30 17.25 -18.77
C ASN A 168 -10.08 15.75 -18.94
N ALA A 169 -9.49 15.09 -17.93
CA ALA A 169 -9.35 13.64 -17.85
C ALA A 169 -9.44 13.18 -16.39
N ASN A 170 -9.76 11.90 -16.21
CA ASN A 170 -9.87 11.27 -14.90
C ASN A 170 -9.12 9.92 -14.92
N PHE A 171 -8.31 9.66 -13.91
CA PHE A 171 -7.76 8.33 -13.63
C PHE A 171 -8.52 7.69 -12.47
N CYS A 172 -8.69 6.37 -12.48
CA CYS A 172 -9.21 5.66 -11.31
C CYS A 172 -8.49 4.33 -11.12
N VAL A 173 -8.49 3.86 -9.87
CA VAL A 173 -7.70 2.68 -9.45
C VAL A 173 -8.31 1.33 -9.86
N THR A 174 -9.60 1.30 -10.24
CA THR A 174 -10.32 0.07 -10.58
C THR A 174 -11.32 0.27 -11.71
N THR A 175 -11.72 -0.84 -12.34
CA THR A 175 -12.81 -0.87 -13.31
C THR A 175 -14.16 -0.62 -12.60
N ALA A 176 -14.37 -1.17 -11.41
CA ALA A 176 -15.56 -0.90 -10.60
C ALA A 176 -15.72 0.61 -10.30
N MET A 177 -14.62 1.32 -9.99
CA MET A 177 -14.66 2.78 -9.80
C MET A 177 -14.95 3.50 -11.11
N LYS A 178 -14.38 3.07 -12.23
CA LYS A 178 -14.69 3.66 -13.55
C LYS A 178 -16.18 3.57 -13.86
N GLU A 179 -16.79 2.43 -13.60
CA GLU A 179 -18.22 2.22 -13.80
C GLU A 179 -19.05 3.12 -12.89
N ASP A 180 -18.70 3.24 -11.61
CA ASP A 180 -19.41 4.14 -10.68
C ASP A 180 -19.28 5.61 -11.10
N LEU A 181 -18.08 6.07 -11.43
CA LEU A 181 -17.82 7.43 -11.91
C LEU A 181 -18.58 7.72 -13.21
N SER A 182 -18.65 6.75 -14.12
CA SER A 182 -19.38 6.88 -15.38
C SER A 182 -20.89 6.88 -15.17
N TYR A 183 -21.45 5.81 -14.61
CA TYR A 183 -22.91 5.63 -14.52
C TYR A 183 -23.55 6.48 -13.43
N ASN A 184 -22.98 6.50 -12.22
CA ASN A 184 -23.59 7.17 -11.07
C ASN A 184 -23.19 8.65 -10.96
N TRP A 185 -22.05 9.04 -11.55
CA TRP A 185 -21.54 10.41 -11.47
C TRP A 185 -21.57 11.12 -12.81
N ASN A 186 -21.79 10.43 -13.93
CA ASN A 186 -21.78 11.01 -15.29
C ASN A 186 -20.45 11.74 -15.58
N ILE A 187 -19.35 11.19 -15.09
CA ILE A 187 -17.99 11.66 -15.39
C ILE A 187 -17.52 10.98 -16.67
N ARG A 188 -16.78 11.72 -17.51
CA ARG A 188 -16.27 11.25 -18.80
C ARG A 188 -14.74 11.25 -18.81
N ASN A 189 -14.15 10.69 -19.87
CA ASN A 189 -12.70 10.60 -20.08
C ASN A 189 -12.00 9.89 -18.91
N ILE A 190 -12.55 8.74 -18.50
CA ILE A 190 -12.04 7.96 -17.37
C ILE A 190 -11.14 6.83 -17.90
N VAL A 191 -9.90 6.82 -17.45
CA VAL A 191 -8.93 5.77 -17.72
C VAL A 191 -8.66 5.00 -16.42
N VAL A 192 -8.79 3.68 -16.46
CA VAL A 192 -8.37 2.84 -15.35
C VAL A 192 -6.86 2.78 -15.35
N LEU A 193 -6.26 3.22 -14.25
CA LEU A 193 -4.83 3.11 -14.02
C LEU A 193 -4.65 2.29 -12.75
N TYR A 194 -4.50 0.98 -12.92
CA TYR A 194 -4.22 0.06 -11.82
C TYR A 194 -2.87 0.37 -11.19
N ASP A 195 -2.80 0.26 -9.87
CA ASP A 195 -1.52 0.22 -9.18
C ASP A 195 -0.75 -1.04 -9.55
N ARG A 196 0.57 -0.87 -9.67
CA ARG A 196 1.52 -1.94 -9.98
C ARG A 196 2.74 -1.78 -9.08
N PRO A 197 3.37 -2.89 -8.68
CA PRO A 197 4.50 -2.81 -7.77
C PRO A 197 5.67 -2.09 -8.46
N PRO A 198 6.31 -1.11 -7.81
CA PRO A 198 7.61 -0.62 -8.26
C PRO A 198 8.67 -1.73 -8.20
N SER A 199 9.81 -1.50 -8.84
CA SER A 199 10.89 -2.47 -8.97
C SER A 199 11.48 -2.95 -7.62
N GLN A 200 11.40 -2.14 -6.57
CA GLN A 200 11.87 -2.50 -5.22
C GLN A 200 11.11 -3.67 -4.58
N PHE A 201 9.85 -3.93 -5.00
CA PHE A 201 9.11 -5.10 -4.54
C PHE A 201 9.33 -6.23 -5.53
N HIS A 202 10.21 -7.15 -5.19
CA HIS A 202 10.58 -8.30 -6.00
C HIS A 202 10.83 -9.53 -5.12
N PRO A 203 10.71 -10.76 -5.65
CA PRO A 203 11.13 -11.96 -4.95
C PRO A 203 12.60 -11.85 -4.53
N ILE A 204 12.93 -12.38 -3.34
CA ILE A 204 14.29 -12.36 -2.81
C ILE A 204 14.93 -13.75 -2.88
N ASP A 205 16.25 -13.80 -2.84
CA ASP A 205 16.98 -15.05 -2.65
C ASP A 205 17.04 -15.47 -1.18
N LEU A 206 17.46 -16.71 -0.93
CA LEU A 206 17.60 -17.25 0.42
C LEU A 206 18.69 -16.53 1.24
N THR A 207 19.70 -15.97 0.59
CA THR A 207 20.76 -15.21 1.27
C THR A 207 20.24 -13.91 1.86
N ALA A 208 19.43 -13.15 1.12
CA ALA A 208 18.75 -11.96 1.60
C ALA A 208 17.78 -12.30 2.75
N LYS A 209 17.03 -13.40 2.61
CA LYS A 209 16.16 -13.93 3.69
C LYS A 209 16.97 -14.21 4.95
N HIS A 210 18.09 -14.92 4.82
CA HIS A 210 18.97 -15.25 5.94
C HIS A 210 19.52 -14.00 6.62
N ASN A 211 20.07 -13.07 5.85
CA ASN A 211 20.62 -11.81 6.35
C ASN A 211 19.58 -10.97 7.10
N LEU A 212 18.35 -10.90 6.57
CA LEU A 212 17.25 -10.20 7.24
C LEU A 212 16.94 -10.82 8.60
N PHE A 213 16.77 -12.14 8.68
CA PHE A 213 16.43 -12.79 9.94
C PHE A 213 17.61 -12.83 10.94
N MET A 214 18.86 -12.82 10.46
CA MET A 214 20.04 -12.58 11.31
C MET A 214 20.08 -11.15 11.87
N LYS A 215 19.62 -10.16 11.10
CA LYS A 215 19.46 -8.79 11.60
C LYS A 215 18.36 -8.71 12.64
N LEU A 216 17.18 -9.27 12.35
CA LEU A 216 16.03 -9.25 13.25
C LEU A 216 16.23 -10.10 14.51
N SER A 217 17.02 -11.16 14.47
CA SER A 217 17.27 -12.02 15.63
C SER A 217 17.98 -11.32 16.79
N LYS A 218 18.65 -10.18 16.52
CA LYS A 218 19.25 -9.32 17.55
C LYS A 218 18.21 -8.72 18.50
N ASP A 219 17.03 -8.38 17.97
CA ASP A 219 15.95 -7.75 18.72
C ASP A 219 14.82 -8.75 19.05
N TYR A 220 14.69 -9.81 18.26
CA TYR A 220 13.62 -10.80 18.34
C TYR A 220 14.21 -12.21 18.49
N PRO A 221 14.40 -12.71 19.73
CA PRO A 221 14.99 -14.01 20.01
C PRO A 221 14.28 -15.19 19.34
N GLN A 222 13.03 -15.02 18.92
CA GLN A 222 12.27 -16.05 18.21
C GLN A 222 12.86 -16.41 16.84
N PHE A 223 13.75 -15.57 16.27
CA PHE A 223 14.50 -15.89 15.05
C PHE A 223 15.85 -16.55 15.31
N LEU A 224 16.27 -16.70 16.58
CA LEU A 224 17.45 -17.45 16.94
C LEU A 224 17.19 -18.96 16.83
N PRO A 225 18.23 -19.77 16.58
CA PRO A 225 18.09 -21.22 16.61
C PRO A 225 17.73 -21.73 18.02
N LYS A 226 17.01 -22.87 18.08
CA LYS A 226 16.57 -23.49 19.34
C LYS A 226 17.71 -24.15 20.13
N SER A 227 18.70 -24.71 19.43
CA SER A 227 19.98 -25.11 20.02
C SER A 227 21.09 -24.78 19.03
N TYR A 228 22.27 -24.45 19.56
CA TYR A 228 23.48 -24.18 18.77
C TYR A 228 24.32 -25.45 18.58
N ASP A 229 23.73 -26.64 18.75
CA ASP A 229 24.46 -27.89 18.92
C ASP A 229 25.42 -28.12 17.74
N ASN A 230 26.71 -28.07 18.07
CA ASN A 230 27.91 -28.25 17.26
C ASN A 230 27.79 -27.83 15.77
N LEU A 231 27.47 -26.55 15.52
CA LEU A 231 27.53 -25.91 14.18
C LEU A 231 28.84 -26.25 13.41
N LYS A 232 29.96 -26.36 14.13
CA LYS A 232 31.27 -26.68 13.56
C LYS A 232 31.42 -28.15 13.12
N GLU A 233 30.80 -29.11 13.80
CA GLU A 233 30.86 -30.54 13.43
C GLU A 233 29.92 -30.86 12.25
N SER A 234 28.90 -30.03 12.03
CA SER A 234 27.89 -30.19 10.97
C SER A 234 28.17 -29.37 9.70
N GLY A 235 29.27 -28.61 9.65
CA GLY A 235 29.63 -27.79 8.48
C GLY A 235 28.75 -26.55 8.30
N ILE A 236 28.14 -26.04 9.37
CA ILE A 236 27.27 -24.86 9.37
C ILE A 236 28.04 -23.66 9.95
N LEU A 237 28.00 -22.51 9.26
CA LEU A 237 28.67 -21.28 9.69
C LEU A 237 27.77 -20.43 10.58
N GLU A 238 26.53 -20.22 10.14
CA GLU A 238 25.53 -19.39 10.79
C GLU A 238 24.14 -19.94 10.51
N GLU A 239 23.22 -19.75 11.45
CA GLU A 239 21.85 -20.19 11.29
C GLU A 239 20.85 -19.27 11.98
N THR A 240 19.62 -19.31 11.47
CA THR A 240 18.44 -18.70 12.08
C THR A 240 17.43 -19.80 12.42
N ALA A 241 16.28 -19.42 12.99
CA ALA A 241 15.13 -20.31 13.12
C ALA A 241 14.60 -20.83 11.78
N LEU A 242 15.02 -20.25 10.64
CA LEU A 242 14.45 -20.50 9.32
C LEU A 242 15.44 -21.11 8.32
N THR A 243 16.71 -20.72 8.39
CA THR A 243 17.71 -20.99 7.34
C THR A 243 19.07 -21.31 7.94
N GLN A 244 19.89 -22.05 7.22
CA GLN A 244 21.27 -22.39 7.57
C GLN A 244 22.21 -21.99 6.45
N LYS A 245 23.34 -21.39 6.80
CA LYS A 245 24.45 -21.13 5.88
C LYS A 245 25.55 -22.14 6.10
N LEU A 246 25.86 -22.88 5.05
CA LEU A 246 26.85 -23.94 5.05
C LEU A 246 28.27 -23.35 4.91
N SER A 247 29.29 -24.15 5.22
CA SER A 247 30.72 -23.79 5.13
C SER A 247 31.16 -23.34 3.74
N ASN A 248 30.48 -23.82 2.70
CA ASN A 248 30.69 -23.40 1.30
C ASN A 248 29.98 -22.07 0.94
N GLY A 249 29.30 -21.44 1.89
CA GLY A 249 28.58 -20.17 1.73
C GLY A 249 27.15 -20.30 1.20
N ILE A 250 26.69 -21.49 0.83
CA ILE A 250 25.32 -21.72 0.34
C ILE A 250 24.34 -21.62 1.51
N VAL A 251 23.23 -20.91 1.28
CA VAL A 251 22.13 -20.79 2.24
C VAL A 251 20.99 -21.71 1.82
N VAL A 252 20.48 -22.50 2.77
CA VAL A 252 19.36 -23.42 2.59
C VAL A 252 18.28 -23.18 3.65
N ASP A 253 17.02 -23.48 3.32
CA ASP A 253 15.93 -23.51 4.31
C ASP A 253 16.12 -24.71 5.27
N LYS A 254 15.75 -24.54 6.54
CA LYS A 254 15.73 -25.65 7.51
C LYS A 254 14.51 -26.56 7.23
N PRO A 255 14.66 -27.90 7.30
CA PRO A 255 13.57 -28.84 6.99
C PRO A 255 12.29 -28.63 7.81
N GLU A 256 12.43 -28.31 9.10
CA GLU A 256 11.32 -28.10 10.05
C GLU A 256 11.23 -26.63 10.50
N ARG A 257 11.45 -25.71 9.57
CA ARG A 257 11.38 -24.28 9.87
C ARG A 257 9.97 -23.84 10.26
N MET A 258 9.89 -22.77 11.05
CA MET A 258 8.63 -22.10 11.34
C MET A 258 8.01 -21.47 10.08
N GLY A 259 6.69 -21.30 10.11
CA GLY A 259 5.95 -20.52 9.11
C GLY A 259 6.03 -19.03 9.41
N ILE A 260 6.13 -18.20 8.37
CA ILE A 260 6.18 -16.75 8.46
C ILE A 260 4.90 -16.15 7.86
N LEU A 261 4.08 -15.56 8.72
CA LEU A 261 2.90 -14.79 8.35
C LEU A 261 3.24 -13.30 8.46
N VAL A 262 2.93 -12.51 7.44
CA VAL A 262 3.10 -11.04 7.51
C VAL A 262 1.75 -10.36 7.35
N SER A 263 1.47 -9.39 8.21
CA SER A 263 0.39 -8.43 7.98
C SER A 263 0.92 -7.01 8.04
N SER A 264 0.58 -6.20 7.04
CA SER A 264 0.95 -4.79 6.99
C SER A 264 -0.26 -3.94 7.29
N THR A 265 -0.13 -2.97 8.19
CA THR A 265 -1.30 -2.24 8.72
C THR A 265 -1.04 -0.77 9.01
N SER A 266 -2.11 0.00 8.86
CA SER A 266 -2.18 1.40 9.25
C SER A 266 -2.60 1.57 10.72
N TRP A 267 -2.92 0.50 11.44
CA TRP A 267 -3.47 0.47 12.80
C TRP A 267 -4.63 1.45 13.01
N THR A 268 -5.49 1.56 12.01
CA THR A 268 -6.65 2.44 11.99
C THR A 268 -7.94 1.64 12.21
N PRO A 269 -9.03 2.27 12.67
CA PRO A 269 -10.28 1.56 13.00
C PRO A 269 -10.93 0.80 11.84
N ASP A 270 -10.59 1.14 10.60
CA ASP A 270 -11.02 0.43 9.39
C ASP A 270 -10.33 -0.93 9.21
N GLU A 271 -9.26 -1.24 9.94
CA GLU A 271 -8.63 -2.57 9.93
C GLU A 271 -8.94 -3.31 11.24
N ASP A 272 -9.91 -4.24 11.22
CA ASP A 272 -10.26 -5.04 12.41
C ASP A 272 -9.24 -6.17 12.66
N PHE A 273 -8.19 -5.84 13.41
CA PHE A 273 -7.18 -6.81 13.86
C PHE A 273 -7.74 -7.88 14.79
N GLY A 274 -8.92 -7.68 15.39
CA GLY A 274 -9.62 -8.71 16.14
C GLY A 274 -9.89 -9.96 15.30
N LEU A 275 -10.10 -9.81 13.98
CA LEU A 275 -10.26 -10.95 13.06
C LEU A 275 -8.99 -11.80 12.99
N LEU A 276 -7.83 -11.16 12.80
CA LEU A 276 -6.54 -11.87 12.74
C LEU A 276 -6.20 -12.50 14.08
N LEU A 277 -6.36 -11.79 15.21
CA LEU A 277 -6.07 -12.34 16.52
C LEU A 277 -6.93 -13.58 16.84
N LYS A 278 -8.23 -13.54 16.53
CA LYS A 278 -9.12 -14.70 16.69
C LYS A 278 -8.74 -15.87 15.78
N ALA A 279 -8.34 -15.58 14.54
CA ALA A 279 -7.87 -16.61 13.63
C ALA A 279 -6.58 -17.29 14.12
N LEU A 280 -5.65 -16.51 14.68
CA LEU A 280 -4.43 -17.03 15.30
C LEU A 280 -4.73 -17.84 16.57
N GLN A 281 -5.74 -17.48 17.36
CA GLN A 281 -6.19 -18.31 18.50
C GLN A 281 -6.70 -19.68 18.05
N ALA A 282 -7.46 -19.72 16.94
CA ALA A 282 -7.94 -20.99 16.37
C ALA A 282 -6.78 -21.83 15.82
N TYR A 283 -5.81 -21.19 15.12
CA TYR A 283 -4.60 -21.88 14.68
C TYR A 283 -3.78 -22.42 15.86
N GLU A 284 -3.60 -21.65 16.94
CA GLU A 284 -2.92 -22.08 18.17
C GLU A 284 -3.58 -23.35 18.75
N GLN A 285 -4.91 -23.37 18.83
CA GLN A 285 -5.64 -24.52 19.35
C GLN A 285 -5.42 -25.76 18.49
N GLU A 286 -5.53 -25.63 17.17
CA GLU A 286 -5.33 -26.76 16.24
C GLU A 286 -3.89 -27.28 16.26
N ALA A 287 -2.91 -26.36 16.25
CA ALA A 287 -1.49 -26.68 16.31
C ALA A 287 -1.05 -27.26 17.66
N SER A 288 -1.75 -26.92 18.75
CA SER A 288 -1.50 -27.52 20.08
C SER A 288 -2.06 -28.93 20.17
N ASN A 289 -3.21 -29.18 19.55
CA ASN A 289 -3.83 -30.51 19.50
C ASN A 289 -3.09 -31.47 18.55
N ASN A 290 -2.44 -30.95 17.51
CA ASN A 290 -1.72 -31.72 16.50
C ASN A 290 -0.28 -31.21 16.31
N PRO A 291 0.59 -31.31 17.33
CA PRO A 291 1.88 -30.63 17.35
C PRO A 291 2.86 -31.04 16.24
N ASP A 292 2.72 -32.26 15.71
CA ASP A 292 3.58 -32.81 14.64
C ASP A 292 3.14 -32.37 13.24
N LYS A 293 1.90 -31.92 13.09
CA LYS A 293 1.36 -31.48 11.80
C LYS A 293 1.57 -30.00 11.54
N PHE A 294 1.73 -29.19 12.57
CA PHE A 294 1.75 -27.74 12.44
C PHE A 294 3.07 -27.14 12.93
N PRO A 295 3.72 -26.31 12.11
CA PRO A 295 4.91 -25.60 12.55
C PRO A 295 4.52 -24.54 13.58
N PHE A 296 5.52 -24.07 14.32
CA PHE A 296 5.41 -22.78 14.98
C PHE A 296 5.11 -21.71 13.91
N LEU A 297 4.16 -20.81 14.19
CA LEU A 297 3.76 -19.76 13.26
C LEU A 297 4.18 -18.40 13.82
N MET A 298 5.11 -17.74 13.13
CA MET A 298 5.55 -16.40 13.46
C MET A 298 4.76 -15.37 12.64
N CYS A 299 3.92 -14.59 13.31
CA CYS A 299 3.17 -13.49 12.73
C CYS A 299 3.88 -12.16 12.96
N ILE A 300 4.27 -11.51 11.87
CA ILE A 300 4.95 -10.22 11.87
C ILE A 300 3.96 -9.16 11.43
N ILE A 301 3.61 -8.24 12.34
CA ILE A 301 2.65 -7.17 12.07
C ILE A 301 3.39 -5.83 11.96
N THR A 302 3.46 -5.28 10.76
CA THR A 302 4.23 -4.07 10.45
C THR A 302 3.35 -2.82 10.40
N GLY A 303 3.97 -1.64 10.48
CA GLY A 303 3.30 -0.36 10.30
C GLY A 303 3.05 0.42 11.60
N LYS A 304 2.37 1.56 11.44
CA LYS A 304 2.17 2.57 12.49
C LYS A 304 0.77 3.15 12.41
N GLY A 305 0.15 3.34 13.57
CA GLY A 305 -1.09 4.09 13.70
C GLY A 305 -1.69 4.07 15.10
N PRO A 306 -2.85 4.70 15.27
CA PRO A 306 -3.39 5.07 16.58
C PRO A 306 -3.77 3.86 17.45
N GLN A 307 -4.15 2.72 16.86
CA GLN A 307 -4.57 1.54 17.63
C GLN A 307 -3.43 0.56 17.95
N LYS A 308 -2.19 0.84 17.53
CA LYS A 308 -1.05 -0.09 17.71
C LYS A 308 -0.84 -0.49 19.16
N GLU A 309 -0.81 0.49 20.07
CA GLU A 309 -0.58 0.24 21.50
C GLU A 309 -1.70 -0.57 22.16
N GLU A 310 -2.95 -0.34 21.74
CA GLU A 310 -4.12 -1.10 22.21
C GLU A 310 -3.99 -2.58 21.82
N TYR A 311 -3.73 -2.86 20.55
CA TYR A 311 -3.56 -4.23 20.09
C TYR A 311 -2.30 -4.89 20.68
N GLN A 312 -1.21 -4.16 20.87
CA GLN A 312 -0.04 -4.69 21.58
C GLN A 312 -0.39 -5.11 23.02
N ARG A 313 -1.25 -4.36 23.73
CA ARG A 313 -1.75 -4.76 25.05
C ARG A 313 -2.64 -6.01 24.99
N GLN A 314 -3.42 -6.18 23.94
CA GLN A 314 -4.22 -7.40 23.73
C GLN A 314 -3.34 -8.60 23.42
N ILE A 315 -2.36 -8.46 22.52
CA ILE A 315 -1.40 -9.49 22.15
C ILE A 315 -0.64 -10.00 23.38
N LYS A 316 -0.18 -9.10 24.28
CA LYS A 316 0.50 -9.49 25.52
C LYS A 316 -0.33 -10.35 26.48
N LYS A 317 -1.66 -10.34 26.36
CA LYS A 317 -2.56 -11.18 27.18
C LYS A 317 -2.74 -12.58 26.59
N LEU A 318 -2.39 -12.77 25.31
CA LEU A 318 -2.48 -14.06 24.65
C LEU A 318 -1.32 -14.95 25.12
N LYS A 319 -1.65 -16.16 25.56
CA LYS A 319 -0.66 -17.16 25.99
C LYS A 319 -0.52 -18.20 24.90
N PHE A 320 0.27 -17.88 23.89
CA PHE A 320 0.54 -18.77 22.77
C PHE A 320 1.84 -19.56 22.97
N THR A 321 1.82 -20.80 22.50
CA THR A 321 2.95 -21.75 22.52
C THR A 321 3.35 -22.18 21.11
N LYS A 322 2.39 -22.17 20.17
CA LYS A 322 2.59 -22.47 18.74
C LYS A 322 2.55 -21.24 17.86
N VAL A 323 2.10 -20.08 18.37
CA VAL A 323 2.09 -18.81 17.65
C VAL A 323 2.98 -17.76 18.33
N GLY A 324 3.80 -17.06 17.55
CA GLY A 324 4.51 -15.85 17.96
C GLY A 324 3.94 -14.63 17.25
N ILE A 325 3.83 -13.49 17.93
CA ILE A 325 3.47 -12.23 17.30
C ILE A 325 4.51 -11.17 17.64
N ILE A 326 5.09 -10.54 16.62
CA ILE A 326 6.02 -9.41 16.77
C ILE A 326 5.55 -8.21 15.95
N THR A 327 5.95 -7.01 16.38
CA THR A 327 5.56 -5.75 15.73
C THR A 327 6.77 -4.87 15.41
N PRO A 328 7.70 -5.36 14.56
CA PRO A 328 8.98 -4.70 14.34
C PRO A 328 8.83 -3.33 13.72
N TRP A 329 9.77 -2.45 14.08
CA TRP A 329 10.11 -1.33 13.21
C TRP A 329 10.96 -1.87 12.07
N LEU A 330 10.63 -1.49 10.83
CA LEU A 330 11.38 -1.88 9.65
C LEU A 330 11.85 -0.62 8.95
N GLU A 331 13.11 -0.62 8.53
CA GLU A 331 13.60 0.40 7.61
C GLU A 331 12.92 0.24 6.25
N THR A 332 12.96 1.30 5.44
CA THR A 332 12.27 1.34 4.13
C THR A 332 12.75 0.22 3.22
N GLU A 333 14.03 -0.12 3.30
CA GLU A 333 14.70 -1.14 2.51
C GLU A 333 14.43 -2.56 3.03
N ASP A 334 14.14 -2.72 4.33
CA ASP A 334 13.84 -4.03 4.91
C ASP A 334 12.40 -4.48 4.62
N TYR A 335 11.49 -3.54 4.36
CA TYR A 335 10.07 -3.85 4.14
C TYR A 335 9.83 -4.76 2.91
N PRO A 336 10.37 -4.48 1.70
CA PRO A 336 10.26 -5.42 0.59
C PRO A 336 10.88 -6.79 0.88
N VAL A 337 12.01 -6.82 1.61
CA VAL A 337 12.70 -8.06 1.96
C VAL A 337 11.85 -8.91 2.90
N ILE A 338 11.19 -8.33 3.90
CA ILE A 338 10.33 -9.11 4.80
C ILE A 338 9.12 -9.68 4.08
N LEU A 339 8.57 -8.97 3.09
CA LEU A 339 7.47 -9.47 2.27
C LEU A 339 7.93 -10.65 1.42
N GLY A 340 9.11 -10.55 0.77
CA GLY A 340 9.68 -11.65 -0.02
C GLY A 340 10.15 -12.84 0.82
N ALA A 341 10.43 -12.62 2.11
CA ALA A 341 10.85 -13.64 3.06
C ALA A 341 9.70 -14.44 3.68
N ALA A 342 8.46 -13.93 3.57
CA ALA A 342 7.28 -14.50 4.21
C ALA A 342 6.66 -15.64 3.40
N ASP A 343 5.83 -16.46 4.07
CA ASP A 343 5.15 -17.60 3.47
C ASP A 343 3.70 -17.31 3.09
N LEU A 344 3.07 -16.36 3.78
CA LEU A 344 1.71 -15.90 3.51
C LEU A 344 1.52 -14.46 4.02
N GLY A 345 0.84 -13.63 3.25
CA GLY A 345 0.40 -12.30 3.66
C GLY A 345 -1.04 -12.29 4.18
N VAL A 346 -1.38 -11.40 5.11
CA VAL A 346 -2.77 -11.12 5.51
C VAL A 346 -3.06 -9.64 5.35
N CYS A 347 -4.07 -9.32 4.54
CA CYS A 347 -4.57 -7.97 4.35
C CYS A 347 -5.99 -7.83 4.92
N LEU A 348 -6.12 -7.03 5.97
CA LEU A 348 -7.40 -6.70 6.63
C LEU A 348 -8.02 -5.40 6.08
N HIS A 349 -7.32 -4.70 5.19
CA HIS A 349 -7.76 -3.43 4.66
C HIS A 349 -9.00 -3.61 3.77
N TRP A 350 -10.00 -2.76 3.96
CA TRP A 350 -11.15 -2.64 3.08
C TRP A 350 -11.34 -1.18 2.65
N SER A 351 -11.82 -1.00 1.42
CA SER A 351 -12.08 0.34 0.89
C SER A 351 -13.37 0.92 1.47
N SER A 352 -13.32 2.13 2.04
CA SER A 352 -14.53 2.81 2.54
C SER A 352 -15.61 3.03 1.47
N SER A 353 -15.24 3.17 0.20
CA SER A 353 -16.19 3.23 -0.93
C SER A 353 -16.52 1.84 -1.51
N GLY A 354 -15.74 0.82 -1.15
CA GLY A 354 -15.74 -0.50 -1.77
C GLY A 354 -15.14 -0.51 -3.17
N LEU A 355 -14.48 0.57 -3.61
CA LEU A 355 -14.04 0.75 -5.00
C LEU A 355 -12.53 0.94 -5.16
N ASP A 356 -11.76 1.06 -4.08
CA ASP A 356 -10.30 1.09 -4.11
C ASP A 356 -9.66 -0.28 -3.84
N LEU A 357 -8.41 -0.45 -4.28
CA LEU A 357 -7.64 -1.66 -4.01
C LEU A 357 -6.52 -1.40 -2.99
N PRO A 358 -6.25 -2.35 -2.08
CA PRO A 358 -5.18 -2.21 -1.10
C PRO A 358 -3.81 -2.27 -1.77
N MET A 359 -3.09 -1.16 -1.78
CA MET A 359 -1.70 -1.10 -2.26
C MET A 359 -0.78 -2.10 -1.53
N LYS A 360 -1.08 -2.42 -0.26
CA LYS A 360 -0.33 -3.42 0.51
C LYS A 360 -0.32 -4.79 -0.17
N ILE A 361 -1.42 -5.20 -0.82
CA ILE A 361 -1.46 -6.45 -1.58
C ILE A 361 -0.64 -6.33 -2.87
N VAL A 362 -0.62 -5.16 -3.50
CA VAL A 362 0.22 -4.90 -4.68
C VAL A 362 1.71 -5.07 -4.32
N ASP A 363 2.14 -4.58 -3.16
CA ASP A 363 3.50 -4.76 -2.64
C ASP A 363 3.81 -6.24 -2.38
N MET A 364 2.90 -6.95 -1.69
CA MET A 364 3.04 -8.40 -1.40
C MET A 364 3.15 -9.22 -2.69
N PHE A 365 2.27 -8.96 -3.67
CA PHE A 365 2.33 -9.61 -4.97
C PHE A 365 3.59 -9.24 -5.75
N GLY A 366 4.06 -8.00 -5.63
CA GLY A 366 5.36 -7.57 -6.15
C GLY A 366 6.52 -8.43 -5.64
N CYS A 367 6.49 -8.82 -4.36
CA CYS A 367 7.47 -9.71 -3.74
C CYS A 367 7.21 -11.21 -3.96
N GLY A 368 6.12 -11.58 -4.64
CA GLY A 368 5.76 -13.00 -4.87
C GLY A 368 5.06 -13.65 -3.69
N LEU A 369 4.56 -12.86 -2.74
CA LEU A 369 3.87 -13.32 -1.54
C LEU A 369 2.37 -13.46 -1.82
N PRO A 370 1.79 -14.68 -1.78
CA PRO A 370 0.34 -14.84 -1.83
C PRO A 370 -0.31 -14.31 -0.54
N VAL A 371 -1.60 -13.97 -0.61
CA VAL A 371 -2.30 -13.31 0.50
C VAL A 371 -3.64 -13.95 0.83
N CYS A 372 -4.04 -13.87 2.10
CA CYS A 372 -5.44 -13.89 2.52
C CYS A 372 -5.93 -12.45 2.63
N ALA A 373 -7.02 -12.09 1.94
CA ALA A 373 -7.54 -10.73 1.90
C ALA A 373 -9.01 -10.66 2.34
N TYR A 374 -9.36 -9.63 3.12
CA TYR A 374 -10.73 -9.40 3.58
C TYR A 374 -11.64 -8.99 2.41
N ASN A 375 -12.78 -9.65 2.22
CA ASN A 375 -13.65 -9.44 1.06
C ASN A 375 -14.31 -8.06 1.03
N PHE A 376 -14.32 -7.43 -0.13
CA PHE A 376 -15.15 -6.27 -0.44
C PHE A 376 -15.33 -6.13 -1.96
N LYS A 377 -16.24 -5.24 -2.37
CA LYS A 377 -16.86 -5.19 -3.71
C LYS A 377 -15.90 -5.34 -4.91
N CYS A 378 -14.77 -4.63 -4.96
CA CYS A 378 -13.86 -4.67 -6.11
C CYS A 378 -12.57 -5.48 -5.90
N LEU A 379 -12.43 -6.18 -4.76
CA LEU A 379 -11.20 -6.90 -4.42
C LEU A 379 -10.81 -7.96 -5.47
N ASN A 380 -11.81 -8.57 -6.12
CA ASN A 380 -11.64 -9.59 -7.15
C ASN A 380 -10.89 -9.10 -8.41
N GLU A 381 -10.74 -7.78 -8.59
CA GLU A 381 -9.86 -7.22 -9.63
C GLU A 381 -8.37 -7.47 -9.34
N LEU A 382 -8.01 -7.63 -8.05
CA LEU A 382 -6.63 -7.88 -7.60
C LEU A 382 -6.44 -9.32 -7.11
N VAL A 383 -7.23 -9.76 -6.12
CA VAL A 383 -7.13 -11.09 -5.51
C VAL A 383 -8.16 -12.03 -6.12
N ARG A 384 -7.69 -13.11 -6.73
CA ARG A 384 -8.51 -14.16 -7.33
C ARG A 384 -8.34 -15.44 -6.50
N PRO A 385 -9.37 -15.85 -5.72
CA PRO A 385 -9.31 -17.03 -4.86
C PRO A 385 -8.83 -18.26 -5.63
N GLY A 386 -7.87 -18.99 -5.06
CA GLY A 386 -7.32 -20.19 -5.68
C GLY A 386 -6.44 -19.95 -6.90
N GLN A 387 -6.12 -18.69 -7.25
CA GLN A 387 -5.17 -18.36 -8.31
C GLN A 387 -3.94 -17.62 -7.79
N ASN A 388 -4.11 -16.63 -6.92
CA ASN A 388 -3.01 -15.82 -6.38
C ASN A 388 -3.15 -15.52 -4.87
N GLY A 389 -4.15 -16.12 -4.23
CA GLY A 389 -4.45 -15.90 -2.82
C GLY A 389 -5.81 -16.47 -2.42
N PHE A 390 -6.27 -16.04 -1.24
CA PHE A 390 -7.53 -16.42 -0.63
C PHE A 390 -8.32 -15.17 -0.24
N ILE A 391 -9.65 -15.31 -0.14
CA ILE A 391 -10.55 -14.26 0.32
C ILE A 391 -11.29 -14.77 1.55
N PHE A 392 -11.47 -13.92 2.56
CA PHE A 392 -12.23 -14.24 3.77
C PHE A 392 -13.14 -13.10 4.18
N GLU A 393 -14.21 -13.42 4.91
CA GLU A 393 -15.18 -12.48 5.47
C GLU A 393 -15.27 -12.58 7.00
N SER A 394 -14.70 -13.64 7.58
CA SER A 394 -14.75 -13.92 9.01
C SER A 394 -13.44 -14.48 9.54
N HIS A 395 -13.26 -14.40 10.86
CA HIS A 395 -12.08 -14.97 11.51
C HIS A 395 -12.05 -16.51 11.39
N GLN A 396 -13.20 -17.17 11.25
CA GLN A 396 -13.29 -18.61 11.05
C GLN A 396 -12.76 -19.01 9.67
N GLN A 397 -13.14 -18.27 8.62
CA GLN A 397 -12.63 -18.52 7.27
C GLN A 397 -11.13 -18.24 7.18
N LEU A 398 -10.66 -17.15 7.79
CA LEU A 398 -9.23 -16.87 7.89
C LEU A 398 -8.49 -17.99 8.65
N ALA A 399 -9.00 -18.43 9.79
CA ALA A 399 -8.42 -19.54 10.55
C ALA A 399 -8.31 -20.81 9.70
N GLN A 400 -9.37 -21.18 8.99
CA GLN A 400 -9.38 -22.35 8.12
C GLN A 400 -8.33 -22.22 7.02
N GLN A 401 -8.17 -21.04 6.42
CA GLN A 401 -7.14 -20.80 5.41
C GLN A 401 -5.72 -20.90 5.99
N LEU A 402 -5.48 -20.38 7.20
CA LEU A 402 -4.19 -20.51 7.87
C LEU A 402 -3.87 -21.96 8.21
N ILE A 403 -4.84 -22.69 8.77
CA ILE A 403 -4.71 -24.12 9.10
C ILE A 403 -4.40 -24.90 7.82
N LEU A 404 -5.19 -24.73 6.77
CA LEU A 404 -4.96 -25.40 5.49
C LEU A 404 -3.57 -25.08 4.93
N TRP A 405 -3.15 -23.82 4.93
CA TRP A 405 -1.87 -23.40 4.33
C TRP A 405 -0.63 -23.92 5.06
N PHE A 406 -0.71 -24.04 6.39
CA PHE A 406 0.42 -24.42 7.25
C PHE A 406 0.36 -25.86 7.77
N GLU A 407 -0.69 -26.64 7.49
CA GLU A 407 -0.70 -28.08 7.78
C GLU A 407 0.41 -28.79 7.01
N ASN A 408 1.19 -29.63 7.70
CA ASN A 408 2.38 -30.35 7.23
C ASN A 408 3.41 -29.45 6.53
N PHE A 409 3.46 -28.17 6.87
CA PHE A 409 4.40 -27.22 6.31
C PHE A 409 5.84 -27.49 6.78
N PRO A 410 6.87 -27.28 5.92
CA PRO A 410 6.79 -26.73 4.55
C PRO A 410 6.46 -27.77 3.46
N ASN A 411 6.44 -29.06 3.80
CA ASN A 411 6.51 -30.18 2.85
C ASN A 411 5.14 -30.79 2.46
N ASN A 412 4.05 -30.05 2.66
CA ASN A 412 2.72 -30.53 2.32
C ASN A 412 2.55 -30.70 0.80
N GLN A 413 2.62 -31.95 0.33
CA GLN A 413 2.51 -32.33 -1.08
C GLN A 413 1.19 -31.87 -1.71
N SER A 414 0.08 -31.88 -0.94
CA SER A 414 -1.24 -31.49 -1.44
C SER A 414 -1.35 -30.00 -1.79
N LEU A 415 -0.44 -29.17 -1.25
CA LEU A 415 -0.40 -27.73 -1.52
C LEU A 415 0.64 -27.34 -2.57
N LEU A 416 1.51 -28.25 -3.01
CA LEU A 416 2.58 -27.90 -3.96
C LEU A 416 2.02 -27.36 -5.27
N GLU A 417 0.98 -28.01 -5.82
CA GLU A 417 0.32 -27.56 -7.04
C GLU A 417 -0.31 -26.17 -6.86
N SER A 418 -0.95 -25.92 -5.72
CA SER A 418 -1.55 -24.62 -5.40
C SER A 418 -0.49 -23.52 -5.25
N LYS A 419 0.60 -23.81 -4.52
CA LYS A 419 1.72 -22.88 -4.35
C LYS A 419 2.39 -22.55 -5.68
N GLU A 420 2.59 -23.55 -6.54
CA GLU A 420 3.18 -23.39 -7.86
C GLU A 420 2.26 -22.59 -8.80
N LEU A 421 0.95 -22.84 -8.74
CA LEU A 421 -0.05 -22.03 -9.45
C LEU A 421 -0.01 -20.57 -8.99
N PHE A 422 0.04 -20.33 -7.68
CA PHE A 422 0.13 -18.99 -7.11
C PHE A 422 1.41 -18.29 -7.57
N ARG A 423 2.56 -18.97 -7.49
CA ARG A 423 3.85 -18.46 -7.97
C ARG A 423 3.78 -18.01 -9.42
N LYS A 424 3.28 -18.85 -10.33
CA LYS A 424 3.14 -18.51 -11.77
C LYS A 424 2.24 -17.29 -11.99
N ASN A 425 1.11 -17.20 -11.29
CA ASN A 425 0.21 -16.07 -11.42
C ASN A 425 0.81 -14.77 -10.87
N LEU A 426 1.57 -14.85 -9.78
CA LEU A 426 2.29 -13.71 -9.20
C LEU A 426 3.45 -13.26 -10.09
N GLU A 427 4.21 -14.18 -10.70
CA GLU A 427 5.23 -13.85 -11.71
C GLU A 427 4.63 -13.14 -12.91
N LYS A 428 3.47 -13.60 -13.40
CA LYS A 428 2.72 -12.91 -14.45
C LYS A 428 2.31 -11.51 -14.00
N PHE A 429 1.84 -11.34 -12.75
CA PHE A 429 1.49 -10.03 -12.21
C PHE A 429 2.71 -9.08 -12.14
N GLN A 430 3.88 -9.61 -11.79
CA GLN A 430 5.15 -8.88 -11.68
C GLN A 430 5.76 -8.48 -13.02
N SER A 431 5.38 -9.14 -14.13
CA SER A 431 5.91 -8.84 -15.46
C SER A 431 5.59 -7.42 -15.94
N LEU A 432 4.56 -6.79 -15.38
CA LEU A 432 4.17 -5.42 -15.68
C LEU A 432 4.35 -4.54 -14.43
N ARG A 433 5.40 -3.72 -14.41
CA ARG A 433 5.68 -2.80 -13.30
C ARG A 433 4.94 -1.47 -13.51
N TRP A 434 5.06 -0.60 -12.51
CA TRP A 434 4.39 0.70 -12.50
C TRP A 434 4.65 1.51 -13.77
N HIS A 435 5.91 1.71 -14.14
CA HIS A 435 6.25 2.64 -15.22
C HIS A 435 5.74 2.17 -16.58
N GLU A 436 5.86 0.88 -16.91
CA GLU A 436 5.39 0.33 -18.18
C GLU A 436 3.86 0.34 -18.27
N ASN A 437 3.17 0.05 -17.16
CA ASN A 437 1.71 0.19 -17.06
C ASN A 437 1.29 1.67 -17.22
N TRP A 438 2.04 2.58 -16.62
CA TRP A 438 1.82 4.01 -16.68
C TRP A 438 2.06 4.57 -18.09
N GLN A 439 3.11 4.13 -18.78
CA GLN A 439 3.38 4.49 -20.18
C GLN A 439 2.25 4.01 -21.10
N SER A 440 1.68 2.84 -20.83
CA SER A 440 0.61 2.28 -21.65
C SER A 440 -0.74 2.99 -21.45
N ASN A 441 -1.04 3.42 -20.21
CA ASN A 441 -2.38 3.91 -19.85
C ASN A 441 -2.44 5.41 -19.56
N ALA A 442 -1.45 5.96 -18.85
CA ALA A 442 -1.45 7.35 -18.39
C ALA A 442 -0.74 8.31 -19.35
N LEU A 443 0.41 7.92 -19.89
CA LEU A 443 1.18 8.76 -20.83
C LEU A 443 0.37 9.21 -22.06
N PRO A 444 -0.48 8.37 -22.70
CA PRO A 444 -1.29 8.81 -23.84
C PRO A 444 -2.23 9.96 -23.47
N VAL A 445 -2.77 9.97 -22.25
CA VAL A 445 -3.63 11.05 -21.75
C VAL A 445 -2.83 12.34 -21.60
N PHE A 446 -1.66 12.30 -20.97
CA PHE A 446 -0.81 13.49 -20.80
C PHE A 446 -0.32 14.06 -22.14
N ASN A 447 -0.11 13.21 -23.14
CA ASN A 447 0.25 13.61 -24.50
C ASN A 447 -0.87 14.31 -25.28
N THR A 448 -2.11 14.35 -24.77
CA THR A 448 -3.19 15.16 -25.37
C THR A 448 -3.16 16.63 -24.94
N PHE A 449 -2.39 16.96 -23.89
CA PHE A 449 -2.37 18.30 -23.28
C PHE A 449 -1.14 19.13 -23.66
N VAL A 450 -0.59 18.83 -24.84
CA VAL A 450 0.65 19.41 -25.38
C VAL A 450 0.43 20.81 -25.90
#